data_AF-A0A9Q4ZIR4-F1
#
_entry.id   AF-A0A9Q4ZIR4-F1
#
_cell.length_a   1.000
_cell.length_b   1.000
_cell.length_c   1.000
_cell.angle_alpha   90.00
_cell.angle_beta   90.00
_cell.angle_gamma   90.00
#
_symmetry.space_group_name_H-M   'P 1'
#
loop_
_entity.id
_entity.type
_entity.pdbx_description
1 polymer ?
#
loop_
_entity_poly.entity_id
_entity_poly.type
_entity_poly.pdbx_seq_one_letter_code
_entity_poly.pdbx_strand_id
1 'polypeptide(L)'
;MNHYQAVATKALALAAVLDPRVPDFDEARVHAWADCFAGRDIFEAEALQAVRDHYSQPNPWPILPGNVIDRVSRMPVNSSPERVKAFIARWSNYPYSNAIQQLTGLDWTPTYPAPPGIHGNLEAEREFHRREMRQWIADNALQLVQGALDNKNPVLALEQ
;
A
#
# COMPACT_ATOMS: atom_id res chain seq x y z
N MET A 1 -9.11 -17.61 -5.73
CA MET A 1 -7.87 -16.92 -6.14
C MET A 1 -7.50 -15.93 -5.05
N ASN A 2 -6.30 -16.05 -4.45
CA ASN A 2 -5.85 -15.12 -3.42
C ASN A 2 -5.37 -13.78 -4.06
N HIS A 3 -5.18 -12.73 -3.25
CA HIS A 3 -4.71 -11.41 -3.72
C HIS A 3 -3.45 -11.52 -4.60
N TYR A 4 -2.44 -12.26 -4.14
CA TYR A 4 -1.16 -12.38 -4.84
C TYR A 4 -1.26 -13.10 -6.19
N GLN A 5 -2.14 -14.11 -6.30
CA GLN A 5 -2.42 -14.78 -7.57
C GLN A 5 -3.10 -13.85 -8.57
N ALA A 6 -4.02 -12.98 -8.10
CA ALA A 6 -4.68 -11.99 -8.96
C ALA A 6 -3.64 -11.00 -9.53
N VAL A 7 -2.75 -10.49 -8.67
CA VAL A 7 -1.67 -9.59 -9.06
C VAL A 7 -0.69 -10.28 -10.00
N ALA A 8 -0.23 -11.49 -9.66
CA ALA A 8 0.69 -12.28 -10.48
C ALA A 8 0.11 -12.57 -11.87
N THR A 9 -1.16 -12.97 -11.95
CA THR A 9 -1.86 -13.21 -13.22
C THR A 9 -1.82 -11.98 -14.10
N LYS A 10 -2.19 -10.81 -13.57
CA LYS A 10 -2.23 -9.57 -14.35
C LYS A 10 -0.85 -9.07 -14.76
N ALA A 11 0.13 -9.17 -13.86
CA ALA A 11 1.52 -8.79 -14.15
C ALA A 11 2.14 -9.68 -15.25
N LEU A 12 1.95 -11.01 -15.15
CA LEU A 12 2.41 -11.97 -16.16
C LEU A 12 1.70 -11.77 -17.50
N ALA A 13 0.39 -11.58 -17.49
CA ALA A 13 -0.38 -11.32 -18.71
C ALA A 13 0.12 -10.07 -19.43
N LEU A 14 0.36 -8.97 -18.72
CA LEU A 14 0.93 -7.77 -19.31
C LEU A 14 2.36 -8.00 -19.82
N ALA A 15 3.18 -8.75 -19.07
CA ALA A 15 4.55 -9.06 -19.47
C ALA A 15 4.60 -9.90 -20.77
N ALA A 16 3.71 -10.88 -20.92
CA ALA A 16 3.59 -11.71 -22.12
C ALA A 16 3.12 -10.91 -23.35
N VAL A 17 2.28 -9.89 -23.14
CA VAL A 17 1.88 -8.96 -24.23
C VAL A 17 3.05 -8.10 -24.69
N LEU A 18 3.94 -7.69 -23.77
CA LEU A 18 5.05 -6.78 -24.07
C LEU A 18 6.32 -7.49 -24.55
N ASP A 19 6.54 -8.74 -24.15
CA ASP A 19 7.74 -9.51 -24.48
C ASP A 19 7.38 -10.95 -24.90
N PRO A 20 7.53 -11.30 -26.19
CA PRO A 20 7.20 -12.63 -26.69
C PRO A 20 8.11 -13.75 -26.14
N ARG A 21 9.21 -13.41 -25.46
CA ARG A 21 10.07 -14.38 -24.76
C ARG A 21 9.47 -14.81 -23.43
N VAL A 22 8.57 -14.02 -22.85
CA VAL A 22 7.79 -14.43 -21.68
C VAL A 22 6.80 -15.48 -22.15
N PRO A 23 6.87 -16.72 -21.64
CA PRO A 23 6.01 -17.78 -22.16
C PRO A 23 4.55 -17.52 -21.80
N ASP A 24 3.65 -18.16 -22.55
CA ASP A 24 2.21 -18.06 -22.35
C ASP A 24 1.76 -18.37 -20.92
N PHE A 25 0.51 -18.01 -20.64
CA PHE A 25 -0.15 -18.27 -19.37
C PHE A 25 0.00 -19.73 -18.94
N ASP A 26 0.51 -19.91 -17.73
CA ASP A 26 0.68 -21.20 -17.06
C ASP A 26 0.34 -21.01 -15.58
N GLU A 27 -0.59 -21.82 -15.08
CA GLU A 27 -1.07 -21.74 -13.70
C GLU A 27 0.07 -21.98 -12.70
N ALA A 28 0.98 -22.92 -12.98
CA ALA A 28 2.13 -23.20 -12.12
C ALA A 28 3.06 -21.98 -12.00
N ARG A 29 3.26 -21.22 -13.09
CA ARG A 29 4.02 -19.97 -13.07
C ARG A 29 3.34 -18.87 -12.27
N VAL A 30 2.01 -18.73 -12.40
CA VAL A 30 1.23 -17.78 -11.61
C VAL A 30 1.37 -18.08 -10.12
N HIS A 31 1.29 -19.35 -9.73
CA HIS A 31 1.52 -19.76 -8.34
C HIS A 31 2.92 -19.42 -7.86
N ALA A 32 3.96 -19.76 -8.63
CA ALA A 32 5.34 -19.45 -8.25
C ALA A 32 5.59 -17.94 -8.09
N TRP A 33 4.98 -17.11 -8.94
CA TRP A 33 5.03 -15.65 -8.81
C TRP A 33 4.26 -15.15 -7.58
N ALA A 34 3.06 -15.69 -7.34
CA ALA A 34 2.26 -15.34 -6.18
C ALA A 34 2.99 -15.66 -4.86
N ASP A 35 3.70 -16.79 -4.80
CA ASP A 35 4.52 -17.17 -3.65
C ASP A 35 5.68 -16.18 -3.43
N CYS A 36 6.29 -15.67 -4.50
CA CYS A 36 7.31 -14.62 -4.39
C CYS A 36 6.74 -13.29 -3.84
N PHE A 37 5.47 -13.00 -4.12
CA PHE A 37 4.78 -11.80 -3.66
C PHE A 37 4.23 -11.92 -2.23
N ALA A 38 4.08 -13.14 -1.71
CA ALA A 38 3.49 -13.39 -0.42
C ALA A 38 4.17 -12.61 0.72
N GLY A 39 3.36 -11.97 1.57
CA GLY A 39 3.83 -11.18 2.71
C GLY A 39 4.39 -9.80 2.36
N ARG A 40 4.33 -9.38 1.09
CA ARG A 40 4.78 -8.06 0.63
C ARG A 40 3.59 -7.16 0.30
N ASP A 41 3.80 -5.85 0.44
CA ASP A 41 2.86 -4.80 0.03
C ASP A 41 2.93 -4.61 -1.49
N ILE A 42 2.42 -5.58 -2.24
CA ILE A 42 2.37 -5.54 -3.71
C ILE A 42 0.92 -5.46 -4.15
N PHE A 43 0.58 -4.35 -4.80
CA PHE A 43 -0.76 -4.08 -5.30
C PHE A 43 -0.78 -4.11 -6.83
N GLU A 44 -1.97 -4.36 -7.38
CA GLU A 44 -2.15 -4.60 -8.81
C GLU A 44 -1.64 -3.43 -9.68
N ALA A 45 -2.09 -2.20 -9.38
CA ALA A 45 -1.72 -1.03 -10.17
C ALA A 45 -0.20 -0.83 -10.24
N GLU A 46 0.47 -1.04 -9.12
CA GLU A 46 1.92 -0.89 -8.96
C GLU A 46 2.68 -2.03 -9.62
N ALA A 47 2.19 -3.27 -9.52
CA ALA A 47 2.79 -4.40 -10.22
C ALA A 47 2.71 -4.21 -11.74
N LEU A 48 1.57 -3.73 -12.25
CA LEU A 48 1.42 -3.40 -13.68
C LEU A 48 2.32 -2.23 -14.08
N GLN A 49 2.43 -1.20 -13.25
CA GLN A 49 3.35 -0.09 -13.49
C GLN A 49 4.80 -0.56 -13.53
N ALA A 50 5.22 -1.41 -12.59
CA ALA A 50 6.56 -2.00 -12.55
C ALA A 50 6.89 -2.81 -13.81
N VAL A 51 5.91 -3.54 -14.36
CA VAL A 51 6.08 -4.25 -15.65
C VAL A 51 6.30 -3.24 -16.79
N ARG A 52 5.50 -2.16 -16.86
CA ARG A 52 5.67 -1.11 -17.87
C ARG A 52 7.02 -0.41 -17.75
N ASP A 53 7.42 -0.05 -16.55
CA ASP A 53 8.69 0.61 -16.25
C ASP A 53 9.90 -0.27 -16.56
N HIS A 54 9.74 -1.59 -16.41
CA HIS A 54 10.77 -2.55 -16.81
C HIS A 54 10.98 -2.59 -18.32
N TYR A 55 9.88 -2.70 -19.08
CA TYR A 55 9.96 -2.81 -20.53
C TYR A 55 10.14 -1.48 -21.28
N SER A 56 10.04 -0.35 -20.59
CA SER A 56 10.40 0.96 -21.15
C SER A 56 11.92 1.21 -21.19
N GLN A 57 12.72 0.36 -20.56
CA GLN A 57 14.17 0.44 -20.58
C GLN A 57 14.75 -0.03 -21.91
N PRO A 58 15.93 0.48 -22.33
CA PRO A 58 16.60 -0.04 -23.52
C PRO A 58 17.03 -1.49 -23.31
N ASN A 59 16.72 -2.35 -24.29
CA ASN A 59 17.07 -3.79 -24.30
C ASN A 59 16.69 -4.54 -23.01
N PRO A 60 15.41 -4.54 -22.62
CA PRO A 60 14.99 -5.22 -21.39
C PRO A 60 15.15 -6.73 -21.55
N TRP A 61 15.69 -7.40 -20.52
CA TRP A 61 15.60 -8.85 -20.40
C TRP A 61 14.19 -9.25 -19.95
N PRO A 62 13.76 -10.52 -20.15
CA PRO A 62 12.46 -10.98 -19.65
C PRO A 62 12.31 -10.70 -18.16
N ILE A 63 11.17 -10.12 -17.77
CA ILE A 63 10.93 -9.71 -16.38
C ILE A 63 10.75 -10.92 -15.46
N LEU A 64 11.35 -10.86 -14.27
CA LEU A 64 11.21 -11.84 -13.19
C LEU A 64 10.38 -11.25 -12.05
N PRO A 65 9.79 -12.07 -11.16
CA PRO A 65 8.98 -11.57 -10.04
C PRO A 65 9.83 -10.67 -9.10
N GLY A 66 11.12 -10.97 -8.95
CA GLY A 66 12.06 -10.13 -8.21
C GLY A 66 12.19 -8.71 -8.76
N ASN A 67 12.09 -8.51 -10.08
CA ASN A 67 12.13 -7.18 -10.67
C ASN A 67 10.87 -6.38 -10.35
N VAL A 68 9.71 -7.04 -10.32
CA VAL A 68 8.45 -6.41 -9.91
C VAL A 68 8.53 -5.99 -8.44
N ILE A 69 8.98 -6.90 -7.56
CA ILE A 69 9.16 -6.62 -6.14
C ILE A 69 10.09 -5.43 -5.92
N ASP A 70 11.27 -5.43 -6.55
CA ASP A 70 12.26 -4.35 -6.42
C ASP A 70 11.67 -3.00 -6.84
N ARG A 71 10.99 -2.94 -7.99
CA ARG A 71 10.38 -1.69 -8.47
C ARG A 71 9.26 -1.21 -7.57
N VAL A 72 8.34 -2.10 -7.19
CA VAL A 72 7.21 -1.78 -6.31
C VAL A 72 7.71 -1.31 -4.93
N SER A 73 8.81 -1.87 -4.42
CA SER A 73 9.39 -1.44 -3.13
C SER A 73 9.91 0.00 -3.14
N ARG A 74 10.31 0.51 -4.31
CA ARG A 74 10.83 1.87 -4.49
C ARG A 74 9.74 2.89 -4.81
N MET A 75 8.50 2.45 -5.02
CA MET A 75 7.38 3.34 -5.29
C MET A 75 6.94 4.06 -4.00
N PRO A 76 6.58 5.37 -4.08
CA PRO A 76 6.15 6.13 -2.91
C PRO A 76 4.83 5.60 -2.35
N VAL A 77 4.49 5.92 -1.10
CA VAL A 77 3.25 5.43 -0.45
C VAL A 77 1.98 5.79 -1.22
N ASN A 78 1.99 6.90 -1.94
CA ASN A 78 0.86 7.38 -2.74
C ASN A 78 0.87 6.89 -4.20
N SER A 79 1.69 5.89 -4.56
CA SER A 79 1.71 5.36 -5.93
C SER A 79 0.41 4.69 -6.36
N SER A 80 -0.42 4.26 -5.41
CA SER A 80 -1.74 3.69 -5.70
C SER A 80 -2.73 3.89 -4.56
N PRO A 81 -4.04 3.92 -4.85
CA PRO A 81 -5.09 3.94 -3.82
C PRO A 81 -4.98 2.75 -2.85
N GLU A 82 -4.59 1.57 -3.32
CA GLU A 82 -4.46 0.37 -2.51
C GLU A 82 -3.33 0.49 -1.48
N ARG A 83 -2.17 1.01 -1.90
CA ARG A 83 -1.04 1.25 -0.99
C ARG A 83 -1.38 2.31 0.06
N VAL A 84 -2.06 3.39 -0.34
CA VAL A 84 -2.55 4.40 0.60
C VAL A 84 -3.49 3.79 1.64
N LYS A 85 -4.45 2.98 1.21
CA LYS A 85 -5.38 2.29 2.13
C LYS A 85 -4.65 1.35 3.09
N ALA A 86 -3.68 0.58 2.59
CA ALA A 86 -2.87 -0.32 3.42
C ALA A 86 -2.03 0.45 4.45
N PHE A 87 -1.44 1.59 4.04
CA PHE A 87 -0.72 2.49 4.93
C PHE A 87 -1.63 3.05 6.02
N ILE A 88 -2.79 3.61 5.66
CA ILE A 88 -3.76 4.15 6.63
C ILE A 88 -4.21 3.05 7.60
N ALA A 89 -4.52 1.85 7.11
CA ALA A 89 -4.93 0.73 7.95
C ALA A 89 -3.85 0.36 8.98
N ARG A 90 -2.58 0.28 8.56
CA ARG A 90 -1.43 0.01 9.46
C ARG A 90 -1.29 1.10 10.52
N TRP A 91 -1.31 2.36 10.10
CA TRP A 91 -1.07 3.51 10.97
C TRP A 91 -2.25 3.87 11.88
N SER A 92 -3.46 3.39 11.57
CA SER A 92 -4.66 3.56 12.42
C SER A 92 -4.53 2.97 13.83
N ASN A 93 -3.54 2.11 14.07
CA ASN A 93 -3.27 1.53 15.39
C ASN A 93 -2.44 2.44 16.30
N TYR A 94 -1.91 3.54 15.75
CA TYR A 94 -0.98 4.46 16.41
C TYR A 94 -1.58 5.88 16.45
N PRO A 95 -2.57 6.16 17.32
CA PRO A 95 -3.31 7.42 17.32
C PRO A 95 -2.44 8.64 17.59
N TYR A 96 -1.27 8.48 18.20
CA TYR A 96 -0.35 9.60 18.47
C TYR A 96 0.68 9.84 17.36
N SER A 97 0.62 9.07 16.27
CA SER A 97 1.46 9.29 15.10
C SER A 97 0.82 10.33 14.19
N ASN A 98 1.65 11.21 13.63
CA ASN A 98 1.22 12.18 12.62
C ASN A 98 1.33 11.65 11.19
N ALA A 99 1.63 10.35 11.00
CA ALA A 99 1.93 9.77 9.68
C ALA A 99 0.76 9.89 8.69
N ILE A 100 -0.49 9.71 9.16
CA ILE A 100 -1.68 9.84 8.29
C ILE A 100 -1.90 11.32 7.93
N GLN A 101 -1.72 12.23 8.87
CA GLN A 101 -1.86 13.68 8.65
C GLN A 101 -0.80 14.19 7.68
N GLN A 102 0.46 13.76 7.83
CA GLN A 102 1.55 14.11 6.92
C GLN A 102 1.33 13.56 5.50
N LEU A 103 0.79 12.35 5.37
CA LEU A 103 0.50 11.76 4.07
C LEU A 103 -0.68 12.46 3.39
N THR A 104 -1.77 12.68 4.12
CA THR A 104 -3.06 13.08 3.53
C THR A 104 -3.32 14.59 3.57
N GLY A 105 -2.62 15.33 4.43
CA GLY A 105 -2.90 16.74 4.73
C GLY A 105 -4.17 16.97 5.57
N LEU A 106 -4.85 15.91 6.02
CA LEU A 106 -6.02 16.01 6.88
C LEU A 106 -5.60 15.89 8.35
N ASP A 107 -6.00 16.86 9.15
CA ASP A 107 -5.71 16.87 10.58
C ASP A 107 -6.72 16.04 11.38
N TRP A 108 -6.18 15.33 12.36
CA TRP A 108 -6.95 14.67 13.42
C TRP A 108 -6.22 14.83 14.74
N THR A 109 -6.99 15.11 15.78
CA THR A 109 -6.49 15.21 17.15
C THR A 109 -7.37 14.37 18.07
N PRO A 110 -6.78 13.60 19.00
CA PRO A 110 -7.55 12.81 19.96
C PRO A 110 -8.39 13.71 20.87
N THR A 111 -9.58 13.25 21.22
CA THR A 111 -10.43 13.97 22.19
C THR A 111 -9.80 13.99 23.57
N TYR A 112 -9.68 15.19 24.16
CA TYR A 112 -9.14 15.38 25.50
C TYR A 112 -10.01 16.38 26.32
N PRO A 113 -10.27 16.12 27.62
CA PRO A 113 -9.89 14.92 28.37
C PRO A 113 -10.66 13.68 27.92
N ALA A 114 -10.10 12.49 28.16
CA ALA A 114 -10.79 11.24 27.94
C ALA A 114 -12.09 11.15 28.78
N PRO A 115 -13.10 10.37 28.35
CA PRO A 115 -14.36 10.25 29.07
C PRO A 115 -14.19 9.85 30.55
N PRO A 116 -15.12 10.24 31.44
CA PRO A 116 -15.13 9.81 32.83
C PRO A 116 -15.05 8.28 32.96
N GLY A 117 -14.23 7.80 33.90
CA GLY A 117 -13.99 6.37 34.10
C GLY A 117 -12.84 5.78 33.26
N ILE A 118 -12.32 6.53 32.29
CA ILE A 118 -11.13 6.17 31.49
C ILE A 118 -9.95 7.06 31.84
N HIS A 119 -10.22 8.32 32.22
CA HIS A 119 -9.20 9.30 32.51
C HIS A 119 -8.19 8.83 33.57
N GLY A 120 -6.89 8.91 33.24
CA GLY A 120 -5.79 8.47 34.10
C GLY A 120 -5.39 6.99 33.92
N ASN A 121 -6.14 6.22 33.13
CA ASN A 121 -5.74 4.88 32.69
C ASN A 121 -5.20 4.94 31.25
N LEU A 122 -3.87 4.97 31.11
CA LEU A 122 -3.18 5.13 29.82
C LEU A 122 -3.57 4.09 28.76
N GLU A 123 -3.82 2.85 29.16
CA GLU A 123 -4.18 1.78 28.21
C GLU A 123 -5.62 1.97 27.72
N ALA A 124 -6.54 2.26 28.63
CA ALA A 124 -7.94 2.50 28.29
C ALA A 124 -8.10 3.81 27.47
N GLU A 125 -7.32 4.85 27.76
CA GLU A 125 -7.26 6.07 26.95
C GLU A 125 -6.74 5.78 25.54
N ARG A 126 -5.66 5.01 25.41
CA ARG A 126 -5.10 4.64 24.10
C ARG A 126 -6.10 3.86 23.26
N GLU A 127 -6.82 2.91 23.84
CA GLU A 127 -7.82 2.14 23.11
C GLU A 127 -9.03 2.99 22.72
N PHE A 128 -9.44 3.93 23.59
CA PHE A 128 -10.44 4.93 23.24
C PHE A 128 -10.02 5.74 22.00
N HIS A 129 -8.80 6.31 21.99
CA HIS A 129 -8.30 7.09 20.86
C HIS A 129 -8.12 6.27 19.58
N ARG A 130 -7.74 4.99 19.66
CA ARG A 130 -7.69 4.11 18.47
C ARG A 130 -9.06 3.94 17.85
N ARG A 131 -10.11 3.71 18.66
CA ARG A 131 -11.48 3.58 18.15
C ARG A 131 -11.96 4.89 17.53
N GLU A 132 -11.70 6.01 18.17
CA GLU A 132 -12.02 7.34 17.65
C GLU A 132 -11.31 7.62 16.32
N MET A 133 -10.00 7.34 16.23
CA MET A 133 -9.24 7.51 15.00
C MET A 133 -9.77 6.63 13.87
N ARG A 134 -10.08 5.35 14.15
CA ARG A 134 -10.65 4.44 13.15
C ARG A 134 -12.03 4.90 12.66
N GLN A 135 -12.86 5.46 13.55
CA GLN A 135 -14.13 6.06 13.17
C GLN A 135 -13.92 7.28 12.26
N TRP A 136 -13.04 8.20 12.66
CA TRP A 136 -12.68 9.35 11.83
C TRP A 136 -12.13 8.95 10.46
N ILE A 137 -11.29 7.91 10.38
CA ILE A 137 -10.80 7.35 9.12
C ILE A 137 -11.96 6.83 8.26
N ALA A 138 -12.92 6.11 8.86
CA ALA A 138 -14.08 5.60 8.13
C ALA A 138 -14.94 6.75 7.56
N ASP A 139 -15.14 7.80 8.35
CA ASP A 139 -15.94 8.97 7.97
C ASP A 139 -15.27 9.83 6.88
N ASN A 140 -13.94 9.77 6.78
CA ASN A 140 -13.14 10.58 5.85
C ASN A 140 -12.39 9.76 4.80
N ALA A 141 -12.76 8.49 4.59
CA ALA A 141 -11.97 7.54 3.80
C ALA A 141 -11.65 8.03 2.39
N LEU A 142 -12.62 8.68 1.72
CA LEU A 142 -12.43 9.21 0.38
C LEU A 142 -11.47 10.42 0.37
N GLN A 143 -11.66 11.38 1.28
CA GLN A 143 -10.79 12.56 1.36
C GLN A 143 -9.36 12.17 1.75
N LEU A 144 -9.18 11.20 2.64
CA LEU A 144 -7.87 10.71 3.04
C LEU A 144 -7.11 10.11 1.85
N VAL A 145 -7.78 9.26 1.07
CA VAL A 145 -7.16 8.67 -0.13
C VAL A 145 -6.84 9.75 -1.16
N GLN A 146 -7.78 10.65 -1.44
CA GLN A 146 -7.57 11.72 -2.41
C GLN A 146 -6.44 12.66 -1.98
N GLY A 147 -6.42 13.10 -0.72
CA GLY A 147 -5.37 13.95 -0.16
C GLY A 147 -4.00 13.30 -0.24
N ALA A 148 -3.90 11.99 -0.01
CA ALA A 148 -2.64 11.26 -0.18
C ALA A 148 -2.16 11.21 -1.64
N LEU A 149 -3.07 10.98 -2.59
CA LEU A 149 -2.75 10.91 -4.02
C LEU A 149 -2.34 12.28 -4.57
N ASP A 150 -2.94 13.36 -4.07
CA ASP A 150 -2.62 14.73 -4.48
C ASP A 150 -1.35 15.28 -3.84
N ASN A 151 -0.88 14.66 -2.75
CA ASN A 151 0.34 15.07 -2.06
C ASN A 151 1.59 14.77 -2.90
N LYS A 152 2.22 15.80 -3.45
CA LYS A 152 3.42 15.66 -4.31
C LYS A 152 4.71 15.33 -3.57
N ASN A 153 4.72 15.46 -2.23
CA ASN A 153 5.87 15.13 -1.38
C ASN A 153 5.45 14.09 -0.32
N PRO A 154 5.03 12.87 -0.74
CA PRO A 154 4.71 11.81 0.18
C PRO A 154 5.98 11.48 0.98
N VAL A 155 5.87 11.42 2.31
CA VAL A 155 6.99 11.21 3.23
C VAL A 155 7.82 9.98 2.81
N LEU A 156 8.98 10.22 2.21
CA LEU A 156 10.01 9.22 1.86
C LEU A 156 10.77 8.68 3.09
N ALA A 157 10.31 8.99 4.32
CA ALA A 157 11.12 8.91 5.54
C ALA A 157 10.39 8.27 6.74
N LEU A 158 9.68 7.16 6.53
CA LEU A 158 9.25 6.29 7.63
C LEU A 158 9.84 4.87 7.49
N GLU A 159 11.10 4.80 7.05
CA GLU A 159 12.00 3.70 7.42
C GLU A 159 12.56 4.00 8.82
N GLN A 160 11.85 3.56 9.86
CA GLN A 160 12.38 3.32 11.20
C GLN A 160 11.82 2.00 11.72
#